data_AF-A0A7J8Q7E6-F1
#
_entry.id   AF-A0A7J8Q7E6-F1
#
_cell.length_a   1.000
_cell.length_b   1.000
_cell.length_c   1.000
_cell.angle_alpha   90.00
_cell.angle_beta   90.00
_cell.angle_gamma   90.00
#
_symmetry.space_group_name_H-M   'P 1'
#
loop_
_entity.id
_entity.type
_entity.pdbx_description
1 polymer ?
#
loop_
_entity_poly.entity_id
_entity_poly.type
_entity_poly.pdbx_seq_one_letter_code
_entity_poly.pdbx_strand_id
1 'polypeptide(L)'
;MYRFVFETERHNGIAELLEIFGSIISGFAVPLKEEHKMFLWKSLIPLHKLKLVGVYHQQLTFCVVQFIDKDPNLADSVIKGLLKYWPVTNSQKELMFISELEEVAERTHLLWNNEHILNLVTHNRQVIFPLIFPALERNSENHWNQAVLNLTQSIKKMLCEMDEELVLACRQKMEEENSQSSEATEKRKLIWERLETAANVIPPAACPVAC
;
A
#
# COMPACT_ATOMS: atom_id res chain seq x y z
N MET A 1 22.40 14.39 -3.07
CA MET A 1 21.49 13.22 -3.04
C MET A 1 21.88 12.10 -4.00
N TYR A 2 22.30 12.35 -5.25
CA TYR A 2 22.74 11.27 -6.16
C TYR A 2 23.83 10.36 -5.57
N ARG A 3 24.82 10.95 -4.86
CA ARG A 3 25.86 10.20 -4.13
C ARG A 3 25.33 9.36 -2.94
N PHE A 4 24.18 9.74 -2.37
CA PHE A 4 23.50 9.02 -1.29
C PHE A 4 22.74 7.79 -1.79
N VAL A 5 22.19 7.84 -3.00
CA VAL A 5 21.51 6.70 -3.64
C VAL A 5 22.52 5.66 -4.16
N PHE A 6 23.75 6.07 -4.50
CA PHE A 6 24.69 5.20 -5.22
C PHE A 6 26.01 4.85 -4.52
N GLU A 7 26.51 5.59 -3.52
CA GLU A 7 27.89 5.35 -3.02
C GLU A 7 28.03 5.00 -1.53
N THR A 8 27.13 5.39 -0.62
CA THR A 8 27.39 5.22 0.82
C THR A 8 26.11 5.16 1.67
N GLU A 9 25.72 3.95 2.09
CA GLU A 9 24.54 3.67 2.96
C GLU A 9 24.68 4.16 4.42
N ARG A 10 25.59 5.10 4.75
CA ARG A 10 25.83 5.53 6.14
C ARG A 10 26.23 7.00 6.22
N HIS A 11 25.25 7.90 6.37
CA HIS A 11 25.49 9.31 6.68
C HIS A 11 24.48 9.81 7.71
N ASN A 12 24.95 10.12 8.92
CA ASN A 12 24.15 10.60 10.07
C ASN A 12 23.71 12.07 9.94
N GLY A 13 23.54 12.59 8.72
CA GLY A 13 23.27 14.02 8.48
C GLY A 13 22.13 14.28 7.49
N ILE A 14 21.47 13.23 7.01
CA ILE A 14 20.43 13.37 5.99
C ILE A 14 19.13 13.94 6.54
N ALA A 15 18.79 13.62 7.78
CA ALA A 15 17.58 14.15 8.42
C ALA A 15 17.67 15.68 8.53
N GLU A 16 18.80 16.18 9.03
CA GLU A 16 19.11 17.61 9.18
C GLU A 16 19.15 18.32 7.83
N LEU A 17 19.74 17.67 6.81
CA LEU A 17 19.75 18.23 5.46
C LEU A 17 18.34 18.31 4.86
N LEU A 18 17.50 17.30 5.08
CA LEU A 18 16.11 17.31 4.63
C LEU A 18 15.29 18.37 5.37
N GLU A 19 15.55 18.59 6.65
CA GLU A 19 14.89 19.67 7.40
C GLU A 19 15.20 21.06 6.82
N ILE A 20 16.46 21.30 6.45
CA ILE A 20 16.87 22.51 5.72
C ILE A 20 16.15 22.59 4.37
N PHE A 21 16.11 21.49 3.62
CA PHE A 21 15.40 21.46 2.33
C PHE A 21 13.91 21.73 2.48
N GLY A 22 13.24 21.18 3.48
CA GLY A 22 11.81 21.43 3.74
C GLY A 22 11.53 22.91 3.99
N SER A 23 12.41 23.58 4.75
CA SER A 23 12.34 25.03 4.96
C SER A 23 12.55 25.82 3.67
N ILE A 24 13.49 25.41 2.81
CA ILE A 24 13.74 26.04 1.51
C ILE A 24 12.53 25.84 0.57
N ILE A 25 11.97 24.63 0.51
CA ILE A 25 10.80 24.31 -0.32
C ILE A 25 9.59 25.15 0.11
N SER A 26 9.42 25.37 1.41
CA SER A 26 8.41 26.29 1.97
C SER A 26 8.48 27.69 1.35
N GLY A 27 9.70 28.17 1.07
CA GLY A 27 9.96 29.48 0.47
C GLY A 27 9.82 29.52 -1.05
N PHE A 28 9.56 28.41 -1.74
CA PHE A 28 9.42 28.43 -3.19
C PHE A 28 8.23 29.28 -3.64
N ALA A 29 8.46 30.07 -4.68
CA ALA A 29 7.44 30.81 -5.39
C ALA A 29 6.55 29.85 -6.20
N VAL A 30 5.28 30.21 -6.33
CA VAL A 30 4.30 29.54 -7.19
C VAL A 30 4.11 30.42 -8.45
N PRO A 31 4.08 29.85 -9.68
CA PRO A 31 4.16 28.41 -9.99
C PRO A 31 5.56 27.82 -9.77
N LEU A 32 5.60 26.55 -9.35
CA LEU A 32 6.86 25.82 -9.16
C LEU A 32 7.61 25.67 -10.49
N LYS A 33 8.92 25.95 -10.46
CA LYS A 33 9.81 25.71 -11.59
C LYS A 33 10.00 24.20 -11.84
N GLU A 34 10.24 23.85 -13.09
CA GLU A 34 10.44 22.46 -13.50
C GLU A 34 11.64 21.79 -12.79
N GLU A 35 12.69 22.56 -12.52
CA GLU A 35 13.85 22.07 -11.76
C GLU A 35 13.49 21.62 -10.33
N HIS A 36 12.52 22.28 -9.68
CA HIS A 36 12.03 21.88 -8.36
C HIS A 36 11.17 20.62 -8.45
N LYS A 37 10.33 20.50 -9.49
CA LYS A 37 9.55 19.28 -9.76
C LYS A 37 10.46 18.09 -10.06
N MET A 38 11.53 18.30 -10.82
CA MET A 38 12.57 17.29 -11.04
C MET A 38 13.28 16.91 -9.74
N PHE A 39 13.53 17.84 -8.83
CA PHE A 39 14.12 17.53 -7.53
C PHE A 39 13.23 16.58 -6.70
N LEU A 40 11.92 16.83 -6.65
CA LEU A 40 10.94 15.91 -6.06
C LEU A 40 11.02 14.51 -6.71
N TRP A 41 10.94 14.44 -8.04
CA TRP A 41 10.88 13.19 -8.79
C TRP A 41 12.16 12.36 -8.79
N LYS A 42 13.30 13.02 -8.95
CA LYS A 42 14.60 12.36 -9.16
C LYS A 42 15.38 12.20 -7.87
N SER A 43 15.06 12.98 -6.84
CA SER A 43 15.80 12.96 -5.58
C SER A 43 14.93 12.51 -4.42
N LEU A 44 13.87 13.25 -4.06
CA LEU A 44 13.08 12.95 -2.85
C LEU A 44 12.35 11.62 -2.91
N ILE A 45 11.58 11.37 -3.98
CA ILE A 45 10.78 10.14 -4.10
C ILE A 45 11.66 8.87 -4.02
N PRO A 46 12.81 8.77 -4.73
CA PRO A 46 13.72 7.63 -4.59
C PRO A 46 14.30 7.40 -3.18
N LEU A 47 14.36 8.41 -2.29
CA LEU A 47 14.89 8.21 -0.93
C LEU A 47 14.06 7.23 -0.09
N HIS A 48 12.78 7.06 -0.43
CA HIS A 48 11.89 6.07 0.18
C HIS A 48 12.32 4.63 -0.10
N LYS A 49 13.09 4.38 -1.18
CA LYS A 49 13.57 3.03 -1.51
C LYS A 49 14.57 2.50 -0.47
N LEU A 50 15.35 3.37 0.17
CA LEU A 50 16.48 2.92 0.99
C LEU A 50 16.04 2.24 2.29
N LYS A 51 16.89 1.34 2.78
CA LYS A 51 16.61 0.53 3.98
C LYS A 51 16.54 1.37 5.26
N LEU A 52 17.31 2.46 5.33
CA LEU A 52 17.42 3.33 6.50
C LEU A 52 16.43 4.51 6.50
N VAL A 53 15.36 4.44 5.70
CA VAL A 53 14.37 5.53 5.60
C VAL A 53 13.81 5.95 6.97
N GLY A 54 13.72 5.03 7.92
CA GLY A 54 13.22 5.33 9.27
C GLY A 54 14.01 6.39 10.04
N VAL A 55 15.27 6.65 9.70
CA VAL A 55 16.09 7.67 10.37
C VAL A 55 15.68 9.09 9.96
N TYR A 56 15.13 9.25 8.76
CA TYR A 56 14.86 10.57 8.16
C TYR A 56 13.46 10.70 7.56
N HIS A 57 12.58 9.71 7.80
CA HIS A 57 11.26 9.61 7.19
C HIS A 57 10.46 10.88 7.43
N GLN A 58 10.36 11.33 8.67
CA GLN A 58 9.57 12.50 9.04
C GLN A 58 10.03 13.76 8.28
N GLN A 59 11.34 13.99 8.14
CA GLN A 59 11.88 15.14 7.42
C GLN A 59 11.67 15.02 5.91
N LEU A 60 11.69 13.78 5.38
CA LEU A 60 11.37 13.50 3.99
C LEU A 60 9.89 13.75 3.67
N THR A 61 8.99 13.21 4.50
CA THR A 61 7.55 13.42 4.40
C THR A 61 7.22 14.91 4.45
N PHE A 62 7.83 15.66 5.38
CA PHE A 62 7.69 17.11 5.43
C PHE A 62 8.08 17.79 4.10
N CYS A 63 9.21 17.40 3.48
CA CYS A 63 9.58 17.95 2.17
C CYS A 63 8.54 17.65 1.08
N VAL A 64 8.03 16.41 1.03
CA VAL A 64 7.04 15.97 0.05
C VAL A 64 5.74 16.73 0.21
N VAL A 65 5.25 16.85 1.44
CA VAL A 65 4.05 17.62 1.79
C VAL A 65 4.19 19.09 1.41
N GLN A 66 5.34 19.70 1.68
CA GLN A 66 5.58 21.11 1.31
C GLN A 66 5.54 21.34 -0.21
N PHE A 67 5.95 20.36 -1.02
CA PHE A 67 5.79 20.43 -2.48
C PHE A 67 4.32 20.39 -2.90
N ILE A 68 3.54 19.55 -2.22
CA ILE A 68 2.14 19.34 -2.49
C ILE A 68 1.30 20.56 -2.09
N ASP A 69 1.61 21.19 -0.95
CA ASP A 69 0.97 22.44 -0.51
C ASP A 69 1.18 23.58 -1.54
N LYS A 70 2.26 23.52 -2.33
CA LYS A 70 2.55 24.49 -3.40
C LYS A 70 1.86 24.16 -4.72
N ASP A 71 1.70 22.89 -5.06
CA ASP A 71 1.05 22.42 -6.28
C ASP A 71 0.38 21.05 -6.01
N PRO A 72 -0.93 21.04 -5.67
CA PRO A 72 -1.64 19.81 -5.35
C PRO A 72 -1.63 18.78 -6.50
N ASN A 73 -1.47 19.19 -7.76
CA ASN A 73 -1.42 18.27 -8.90
C ASN A 73 -0.23 17.30 -8.85
N LEU A 74 0.79 17.60 -8.03
CA LEU A 74 1.93 16.71 -7.83
C LEU A 74 1.56 15.46 -7.03
N ALA A 75 0.45 15.46 -6.30
CA ALA A 75 0.05 14.37 -5.41
C ALA A 75 -0.14 13.02 -6.13
N ASP A 76 -0.84 12.99 -7.28
CA ASP A 76 -1.04 11.76 -8.06
C ASP A 76 0.31 11.13 -8.43
N SER A 77 1.24 11.99 -8.85
CA SER A 77 2.57 11.53 -9.21
C SER A 77 3.27 10.99 -7.95
N VAL A 78 3.27 11.73 -6.83
CA VAL A 78 3.87 11.32 -5.54
C VAL A 78 3.33 9.96 -5.08
N ILE A 79 2.01 9.77 -5.09
CA ILE A 79 1.34 8.51 -4.71
C ILE A 79 1.84 7.36 -5.60
N LYS A 80 1.87 7.55 -6.94
CA LYS A 80 2.44 6.54 -7.86
C LYS A 80 3.90 6.23 -7.54
N GLY A 81 4.68 7.24 -7.16
CA GLY A 81 6.07 7.09 -6.72
C GLY A 81 6.22 6.25 -5.46
N LEU A 82 5.38 6.49 -4.45
CA LEU A 82 5.37 5.73 -3.19
C LEU A 82 4.90 4.29 -3.40
N LEU A 83 3.82 4.08 -4.15
CA LEU A 83 3.32 2.75 -4.49
C LEU A 83 4.34 1.92 -5.28
N LYS A 84 5.15 2.56 -6.13
CA LYS A 84 6.26 1.89 -6.83
C LYS A 84 7.32 1.32 -5.88
N TYR A 85 7.52 1.92 -4.71
CA TYR A 85 8.49 1.48 -3.70
C TYR A 85 7.84 0.81 -2.48
N TRP A 86 6.59 0.38 -2.62
CA TRP A 86 5.80 -0.17 -1.52
C TRP A 86 6.54 -1.35 -0.84
N PRO A 87 6.76 -1.28 0.48
CA PRO A 87 7.46 -2.32 1.21
C PRO A 87 6.51 -3.47 1.58
N VAL A 88 6.65 -4.64 0.95
CA VAL A 88 5.84 -5.83 1.27
C VAL A 88 6.44 -6.75 2.34
N THR A 89 7.71 -6.53 2.72
CA THR A 89 8.47 -7.42 3.63
C THR A 89 8.91 -6.75 4.93
N ASN A 90 8.59 -5.47 5.14
CA ASN A 90 9.00 -4.71 6.32
C ASN A 90 7.82 -3.88 6.83
N SER A 91 7.18 -4.35 7.90
CA SER A 91 5.97 -3.77 8.45
C SER A 91 6.18 -2.38 9.08
N GLN A 92 7.38 -2.09 9.61
CA GLN A 92 7.69 -0.74 10.12
C GLN A 92 7.82 0.27 8.98
N LYS A 93 8.42 -0.13 7.85
CA LYS A 93 8.54 0.70 6.66
C LYS A 93 7.20 0.87 5.95
N GLU A 94 6.36 -0.16 5.98
CA GLU A 94 4.98 -0.10 5.48
C GLU A 94 4.16 0.93 6.26
N LEU A 95 4.24 0.90 7.59
CA LEU A 95 3.60 1.91 8.44
C LEU A 95 4.04 3.35 8.09
N MET A 96 5.34 3.55 7.87
CA MET A 96 5.88 4.84 7.47
C MET A 96 5.25 5.34 6.16
N PHE A 97 5.21 4.48 5.13
CA PHE A 97 4.59 4.82 3.84
C PHE A 97 3.10 5.10 3.97
N ILE A 98 2.39 4.35 4.82
CA ILE A 98 0.97 4.57 5.09
C ILE A 98 0.76 5.94 5.75
N SER A 99 1.57 6.28 6.75
CA SER A 99 1.51 7.59 7.43
C SER A 99 1.80 8.74 6.46
N GLU A 100 2.77 8.60 5.57
CA GLU A 100 3.05 9.62 4.56
C GLU A 100 1.91 9.75 3.54
N LEU A 101 1.34 8.63 3.08
CA LEU A 101 0.18 8.67 2.19
C LEU A 101 -1.03 9.35 2.85
N GLU A 102 -1.23 9.16 4.16
CA GLU A 102 -2.27 9.86 4.92
C GLU A 102 -2.03 11.37 4.94
N GLU A 103 -0.82 11.82 5.28
CA GLU A 103 -0.47 13.25 5.25
C GLU A 103 -0.63 13.85 3.86
N VAL A 104 -0.16 13.14 2.82
CA VAL A 104 -0.34 13.54 1.42
C VAL A 104 -1.83 13.65 1.10
N ALA A 105 -2.66 12.70 1.49
CA ALA A 105 -4.10 12.72 1.24
C ALA A 105 -4.83 13.86 1.97
N GLU A 106 -4.41 14.18 3.20
CA GLU A 106 -4.98 15.27 3.99
C GLU A 106 -4.71 16.64 3.35
N ARG A 107 -3.45 16.92 3.02
CA ARG A 107 -2.98 18.22 2.50
C ARG A 107 -3.51 18.58 1.15
N THR A 108 -3.81 17.55 0.42
CA THR A 108 -4.33 17.68 -0.90
C THR A 108 -5.85 17.90 -0.88
N HIS A 109 -6.54 17.57 0.21
CA HIS A 109 -7.96 17.21 0.14
C HIS A 109 -8.23 16.19 -1.03
N LEU A 110 -7.21 15.52 -1.60
CA LEU A 110 -7.21 14.93 -2.97
C LEU A 110 -7.45 13.42 -3.00
N LEU A 111 -8.12 12.80 -2.03
CA LEU A 111 -8.82 11.57 -2.43
C LEU A 111 -10.26 11.85 -2.88
N TRP A 112 -10.96 12.81 -2.25
CA TRP A 112 -12.41 12.97 -2.48
C TRP A 112 -12.91 14.40 -2.71
N ASN A 113 -12.09 15.46 -2.59
CA ASN A 113 -12.46 16.80 -3.07
C ASN A 113 -11.79 17.17 -4.41
N ASN A 114 -10.94 16.30 -4.97
CA ASN A 114 -10.59 16.44 -6.38
C ASN A 114 -11.81 16.02 -7.20
N GLU A 115 -12.53 16.97 -7.75
CA GLU A 115 -13.74 16.68 -8.53
C GLU A 115 -13.47 15.66 -9.65
N HIS A 116 -12.27 15.64 -10.24
CA HIS A 116 -11.94 14.68 -11.30
C HIS A 116 -11.65 13.27 -10.77
N ILE A 117 -10.89 13.11 -9.69
CA ILE A 117 -10.61 11.79 -9.10
C ILE A 117 -11.87 11.23 -8.45
N LEU A 118 -12.61 12.06 -7.70
CA LEU A 118 -13.93 11.70 -7.17
C LEU A 118 -14.83 11.27 -8.32
N ASN A 119 -14.98 12.07 -9.38
CA ASN A 119 -15.79 11.66 -10.52
C ASN A 119 -15.28 10.36 -11.13
N LEU A 120 -13.99 10.17 -11.38
CA LEU A 120 -13.50 8.90 -11.95
C LEU A 120 -13.82 7.71 -11.05
N VAL A 121 -13.64 7.84 -9.74
CA VAL A 121 -13.92 6.75 -8.80
C VAL A 121 -15.43 6.54 -8.64
N THR A 122 -16.24 7.60 -8.60
CA THR A 122 -17.70 7.53 -8.58
C THR A 122 -18.24 6.90 -9.87
N HIS A 123 -17.73 7.27 -11.04
CA HIS A 123 -18.20 6.74 -12.34
C HIS A 123 -17.75 5.30 -12.58
N ASN A 124 -16.63 4.88 -11.98
CA ASN A 124 -16.09 3.51 -12.12
C ASN A 124 -16.23 2.68 -10.83
N ARG A 125 -17.04 3.12 -9.87
CA ARG A 125 -17.16 2.51 -8.54
C ARG A 125 -17.52 1.03 -8.60
N GLN A 126 -18.37 0.64 -9.54
CA GLN A 126 -18.79 -0.75 -9.78
C GLN A 126 -17.62 -1.71 -10.08
N VAL A 127 -16.50 -1.18 -10.59
CA VAL A 127 -15.29 -1.97 -10.87
C VAL A 127 -14.25 -1.79 -9.77
N ILE A 128 -14.07 -0.56 -9.28
CA ILE A 128 -13.01 -0.23 -8.32
C ILE A 128 -13.32 -0.78 -6.92
N PHE A 129 -14.57 -0.68 -6.46
CA PHE A 129 -14.97 -1.09 -5.11
C PHE A 129 -14.73 -2.58 -4.85
N PRO A 130 -15.18 -3.50 -5.72
CA PRO A 130 -14.94 -4.94 -5.52
C PRO A 130 -13.45 -5.32 -5.46
N LEU A 131 -12.56 -4.53 -6.07
CA LEU A 131 -11.12 -4.81 -6.07
C LEU A 131 -10.44 -4.36 -4.76
N ILE A 132 -10.82 -3.18 -4.25
CA ILE A 132 -10.18 -2.56 -3.10
C ILE A 132 -10.79 -3.06 -1.79
N PHE A 133 -12.10 -3.29 -1.77
CA PHE A 133 -12.85 -3.61 -0.55
C PHE A 133 -12.32 -4.85 0.20
N PRO A 134 -12.03 -6.00 -0.45
CA PRO A 134 -11.50 -7.17 0.25
C PRO A 134 -10.13 -6.94 0.88
N ALA A 135 -9.30 -6.08 0.28
CA ALA A 135 -8.00 -5.73 0.84
C ALA A 135 -8.17 -4.88 2.12
N LEU A 136 -9.12 -3.93 2.11
CA LEU A 136 -9.43 -3.10 3.28
C LEU A 136 -10.06 -3.89 4.42
N GLU A 137 -10.95 -4.84 4.13
CA GLU A 137 -11.57 -5.69 5.16
C GLU A 137 -10.53 -6.59 5.85
N ARG A 138 -9.69 -7.28 5.08
CA ARG A 138 -8.58 -8.09 5.66
C ARG A 138 -7.63 -7.26 6.51
N ASN A 139 -7.36 -6.03 6.09
CA ASN A 139 -6.53 -5.09 6.85
C ASN A 139 -7.23 -4.64 8.15
N SER A 140 -8.55 -4.45 8.13
CA SER A 140 -9.33 -4.06 9.30
C SER A 140 -9.34 -5.14 10.40
N GLU A 141 -9.31 -6.41 10.01
CA GLU A 141 -9.46 -7.54 10.94
C GLU A 141 -8.14 -7.96 11.60
N ASN A 142 -7.02 -7.86 10.88
CA ASN A 142 -5.79 -8.56 11.25
C ASN A 142 -4.56 -7.66 11.37
N HIS A 143 -4.70 -6.35 11.19
CA HIS A 143 -3.55 -5.46 11.25
C HIS A 143 -3.23 -5.06 12.70
N TRP A 144 -2.00 -5.34 13.13
CA TRP A 144 -1.53 -5.09 14.51
C TRP A 144 -1.27 -3.61 14.81
N ASN A 145 -1.21 -2.76 13.78
CA ASN A 145 -0.92 -1.34 13.92
C ASN A 145 -2.19 -0.47 13.92
N GLN A 146 -2.38 0.31 14.99
CA GLN A 146 -3.55 1.18 15.17
C GLN A 146 -3.69 2.30 14.14
N ALA A 147 -2.60 2.90 13.66
CA ALA A 147 -2.68 3.97 12.67
C ALA A 147 -3.18 3.44 11.32
N VAL A 148 -2.69 2.27 10.90
CA VAL A 148 -3.18 1.57 9.70
C VAL A 148 -4.66 1.21 9.82
N LEU A 149 -5.10 0.77 11.01
CA LEU A 149 -6.51 0.52 11.28
C LEU A 149 -7.34 1.80 11.16
N ASN A 150 -6.89 2.91 11.77
CA ASN A 150 -7.60 4.18 11.71
C ASN A 150 -7.76 4.69 10.28
N LEU A 151 -6.70 4.64 9.46
CA LEU A 151 -6.77 5.04 8.05
C LEU A 151 -7.71 4.12 7.26
N THR A 152 -7.64 2.81 7.50
CA THR A 152 -8.52 1.84 6.84
C THR A 152 -9.99 2.12 7.17
N GLN A 153 -10.30 2.50 8.41
CA GLN A 153 -11.67 2.88 8.80
C GLN A 153 -12.12 4.18 8.13
N SER A 154 -11.24 5.18 8.02
CA SER A 154 -11.54 6.42 7.29
C SER A 154 -11.88 6.16 5.83
N ILE A 155 -11.12 5.30 5.15
CA ILE A 155 -11.40 4.91 3.76
C ILE A 155 -12.72 4.13 3.67
N LYS A 156 -12.95 3.14 4.55
CA LYS A 156 -14.20 2.37 4.56
C LYS A 156 -15.43 3.25 4.78
N LYS A 157 -15.35 4.20 5.71
CA LYS A 157 -16.43 5.16 6.00
C LYS A 157 -16.77 5.97 4.75
N MET A 158 -15.77 6.47 4.05
CA MET A 158 -15.98 7.25 2.83
C MET A 158 -16.55 6.40 1.68
N LEU A 159 -16.12 5.14 1.52
CA LEU A 159 -16.73 4.24 0.51
C LEU A 159 -18.21 3.99 0.80
N CYS A 160 -18.58 3.82 2.09
CA CYS A 160 -19.97 3.71 2.51
C CYS A 160 -20.76 4.98 2.26
N GLU A 161 -20.20 6.15 2.56
CA GLU A 161 -20.83 7.45 2.27
C GLU A 161 -21.04 7.67 0.77
N MET A 162 -20.20 7.07 -0.09
CA MET A 162 -20.35 7.19 -1.54
C MET A 162 -21.40 6.24 -2.13
N ASP A 163 -21.42 4.97 -1.75
CA ASP A 163 -22.36 3.97 -2.26
C ASP A 163 -22.49 2.79 -1.29
N GLU A 164 -23.40 2.94 -0.32
CA GLU A 164 -23.64 1.95 0.75
C GLU A 164 -24.12 0.60 0.18
N GLU A 165 -25.00 0.62 -0.82
CA GLU A 165 -25.51 -0.61 -1.44
C GLU A 165 -24.39 -1.41 -2.11
N LEU A 166 -23.48 -0.73 -2.82
CA LEU A 166 -22.35 -1.39 -3.45
C LEU A 166 -21.35 -1.96 -2.43
N VAL A 167 -21.16 -1.28 -1.30
CA VAL A 167 -20.35 -1.80 -0.19
C VAL A 167 -20.96 -3.08 0.39
N LEU A 168 -22.28 -3.10 0.60
CA LEU A 168 -22.98 -4.29 1.09
C LEU A 168 -22.87 -5.46 0.08
N ALA A 169 -23.03 -5.18 -1.21
CA ALA A 169 -22.84 -6.19 -2.26
C ALA A 169 -21.40 -6.74 -2.30
N CYS A 170 -20.39 -5.88 -2.14
CA CYS A 170 -18.99 -6.30 -2.06
C CYS A 170 -18.72 -7.19 -0.84
N ARG A 171 -19.34 -6.89 0.31
CA ARG A 171 -19.25 -7.70 1.53
C ARG A 171 -19.82 -9.09 1.33
N GLN A 172 -21.04 -9.18 0.80
CA GLN A 172 -21.69 -10.46 0.51
C GLN A 172 -20.87 -11.30 -0.47
N LYS A 173 -20.41 -10.70 -1.57
CA LYS A 173 -19.58 -11.38 -2.56
C LYS A 173 -18.28 -11.92 -1.96
N MET A 174 -17.62 -11.15 -1.09
CA MET A 174 -16.40 -11.58 -0.42
C MET A 174 -16.66 -12.75 0.54
N GLU A 175 -17.77 -12.74 1.28
CA GLU A 175 -18.17 -13.85 2.17
C GLU A 175 -18.49 -15.13 1.39
N GLU A 176 -19.15 -15.00 0.24
CA GLU A 176 -19.40 -16.11 -0.68
C GLU A 176 -18.11 -16.70 -1.25
N GLU A 177 -17.19 -15.85 -1.73
CA GLU A 177 -15.88 -16.26 -2.25
C GLU A 177 -15.02 -16.93 -1.17
N ASN A 178 -15.04 -16.41 0.07
CA ASN A 178 -14.34 -17.01 1.21
C ASN A 178 -14.91 -18.38 1.57
N SER A 179 -16.24 -18.52 1.58
CA SER A 179 -16.93 -19.80 1.82
C SER A 179 -16.56 -20.84 0.76
N GLN A 180 -16.61 -20.45 -0.52
CA GLN A 180 -16.24 -21.32 -1.64
C GLN A 180 -14.76 -21.72 -1.62
N SER A 181 -13.87 -20.77 -1.31
CA SER A 181 -12.44 -21.02 -1.15
C SER A 181 -12.17 -22.00 0.00
N SER A 182 -12.83 -21.81 1.14
CA SER A 182 -12.74 -22.72 2.30
C SER A 182 -13.20 -24.15 1.94
N GLU A 183 -14.36 -24.30 1.31
CA GLU A 183 -14.85 -25.60 0.83
C GLU A 183 -13.90 -26.27 -0.17
N ALA A 184 -13.33 -25.50 -1.09
CA ALA A 184 -12.35 -26.01 -2.05
C ALA A 184 -11.08 -26.48 -1.36
N THR A 185 -10.66 -25.78 -0.29
CA THR A 185 -9.50 -26.16 0.52
C THR A 185 -9.76 -27.45 1.29
N GLU A 186 -10.95 -27.60 1.87
CA GLU A 186 -11.36 -28.81 2.61
C GLU A 186 -11.50 -30.03 1.68
N LYS A 187 -12.13 -29.86 0.51
CA LYS A 187 -12.20 -30.90 -0.53
C LYS A 187 -10.81 -31.32 -0.98
N ARG A 188 -9.89 -30.37 -1.17
CA ARG A 188 -8.50 -30.64 -1.54
C ARG A 188 -7.77 -31.43 -0.45
N LYS A 189 -8.00 -31.10 0.82
CA LYS A 189 -7.44 -31.82 1.97
C LYS A 189 -7.93 -33.28 2.03
N LEU A 190 -9.23 -33.52 1.88
CA LEU A 190 -9.80 -34.87 1.84
C LEU A 190 -9.26 -35.70 0.66
N ILE A 191 -9.08 -35.08 -0.51
CA ILE A 191 -8.46 -35.76 -1.66
C ILE A 191 -7.01 -36.15 -1.34
N TRP A 192 -6.24 -35.26 -0.71
CA TRP A 192 -4.86 -35.55 -0.28
C TRP A 192 -4.78 -36.69 0.74
N GLU A 193 -5.64 -36.69 1.76
CA GLU A 193 -5.68 -37.76 2.78
C GLU A 193 -6.03 -39.13 2.17
N ARG A 194 -6.94 -39.17 1.18
CA ARG A 194 -7.27 -40.41 0.45
C ARG A 194 -6.11 -40.90 -0.39
N LEU A 195 -5.38 -40.00 -1.04
CA LEU A 195 -4.18 -40.35 -1.83
C LEU A 195 -3.07 -40.89 -0.93
N GLU A 196 -2.84 -40.27 0.23
CA GLU A 196 -1.84 -40.72 1.21
C GLU A 196 -2.22 -42.09 1.81
N THR A 197 -3.50 -42.30 2.13
CA THR A 197 -4.00 -43.60 2.59
C THR A 197 -3.81 -44.68 1.52
N ALA A 198 -4.14 -44.40 0.26
CA ALA A 198 -3.97 -45.34 -0.84
C ALA A 198 -2.49 -45.65 -1.14
N ALA A 199 -1.60 -44.66 -0.99
CA ALA A 199 -0.16 -44.84 -1.13
C ALA A 199 0.46 -45.67 0.01
N ASN A 200 -0.11 -45.59 1.23
CA ASN A 200 0.34 -46.36 2.38
C ASN A 200 -0.22 -47.79 2.44
N VAL A 201 -1.17 -48.17 1.57
CA VAL A 201 -1.57 -49.57 1.41
C VAL A 201 -0.48 -50.28 0.61
N ILE A 202 0.39 -50.98 1.33
CA ILE A 202 1.38 -51.91 0.78
C ILE A 202 0.63 -52.96 -0.07
N PRO A 203 0.99 -53.18 -1.35
CA PRO A 203 0.39 -54.26 -2.15
C PRO A 203 0.61 -55.60 -1.43
N PRO A 204 -0.39 -56.51 -1.39
CA PRO A 204 -0.22 -57.81 -0.76
C PRO A 204 1.02 -58.47 -1.35
N ALA A 205 1.94 -58.88 -0.46
CA ALA A 205 3.21 -59.50 -0.80
C ALA A 205 2.98 -60.55 -1.91
N ALA A 206 3.57 -60.30 -3.08
CA ALA A 206 3.62 -61.29 -4.14
C ALA A 206 4.17 -62.59 -3.55
N CYS A 207 3.41 -63.68 -3.70
CA CYS A 207 3.76 -65.00 -3.18
C CYS A 207 5.22 -65.35 -3.47
N PRO A 208 5.93 -66.01 -2.55
CA PRO A 208 7.24 -66.55 -2.84
C PRO A 208 7.07 -67.62 -3.92
N VAL A 209 7.53 -67.33 -5.13
CA VAL A 209 7.67 -68.34 -6.18
C VAL A 209 8.77 -69.28 -5.70
N ALA A 210 8.36 -70.44 -5.22
CA ALA A 210 9.24 -71.58 -5.07
C ALA A 210 9.61 -72.09 -6.47
N CYS A 211 10.89 -72.01 -6.83
CA CYS A 211 11.68 -72.96 -7.63
C CYS A 211 13.14 -72.52 -7.63
#